data_AF-A0A1V5E9E1-F1
#
_entry.id   AF-A0A1V5E9E1-F1
#
_cell.length_a   1.000
_cell.length_b   1.000
_cell.length_c   1.000
_cell.angle_alpha   90.00
_cell.angle_beta   90.00
_cell.angle_gamma   90.00
#
_symmetry.space_group_name_H-M   'P 1'
#
loop_
_entity.id
_entity.type
_entity.pdbx_description
1 polymer ?
#
loop_
_entity_poly.entity_id
_entity_poly.type
_entity_poly.pdbx_seq_one_letter_code
_entity_poly.pdbx_strand_id
1 'polypeptide(L)' 'MATIKGTSGDDTITPGYVSPGVTGGIPSGAADTIYGYGGNDTIDGGGGNDWIDAGSGADPVSGGNRMDLRWRRQ' A
#
# COMPACT_ATOMS: atom_id res chain seq x y z
N MET A 1 1.50 8.60 9.59
CA MET A 1 2.23 7.38 9.93
C MET A 1 1.29 6.32 10.46
N ALA A 2 0.58 5.74 9.51
CA ALA A 2 -0.10 4.47 9.63
C ALA A 2 0.85 3.34 9.23
N THR A 3 0.61 2.15 9.79
CA THR A 3 1.24 0.92 9.31
C THR A 3 0.14 0.01 8.83
N ILE A 4 -0.08 0.02 7.52
CA ILE A 4 -1.18 -0.64 6.85
C ILE A 4 -0.74 -2.01 6.38
N LYS A 5 -1.56 -3.01 6.65
CA LYS A 5 -1.28 -4.41 6.32
C LYS A 5 -2.49 -5.01 5.63
N GLY A 6 -2.30 -5.37 4.37
CA GLY A 6 -3.21 -6.14 3.54
C GLY A 6 -3.27 -7.60 3.97
N THR A 7 -3.73 -8.42 3.05
CA THR A 7 -4.10 -9.81 3.21
C THR A 7 -3.39 -10.67 2.17
N SER A 8 -3.78 -11.94 2.03
CA SER A 8 -3.22 -12.83 1.00
C SER A 8 -4.00 -12.84 -0.31
N GLY A 9 -5.01 -11.98 -0.45
CA GLY A 9 -5.80 -11.85 -1.67
C GLY A 9 -5.85 -10.41 -2.14
N ASP A 10 -6.47 -10.19 -3.29
CA ASP A 10 -6.51 -8.90 -3.97
C ASP A 10 -7.10 -7.79 -3.09
N ASP A 11 -6.25 -6.86 -2.65
CA ASP A 11 -6.61 -5.75 -1.80
C ASP A 11 -6.67 -4.42 -2.55
N THR A 12 -7.58 -3.54 -2.12
CA THR A 12 -7.56 -2.14 -2.50
C THR A 12 -7.15 -1.35 -1.27
N ILE A 13 -6.05 -0.60 -1.35
CA ILE A 13 -5.49 0.20 -0.25
C ILE A 13 -5.28 1.61 -0.79
N THR A 14 -6.18 2.54 -0.46
CA THR A 14 -6.16 3.93 -0.96
C THR A 14 -6.58 4.92 0.12
N PRO A 15 -6.29 6.23 0.00
CA PRO A 15 -6.65 7.23 1.02
C PRO A 15 -8.16 7.37 1.31
N GLY A 16 -9.02 6.78 0.47
CA GLY A 16 -10.47 6.78 0.65
C GLY A 16 -11.10 5.41 0.94
N TYR A 17 -10.34 4.33 0.77
CA TYR A 17 -10.87 2.99 0.91
C TYR A 17 -9.77 1.97 1.19
N VAL A 18 -10.05 1.06 2.12
CA VAL A 18 -9.25 -0.15 2.32
C VAL A 18 -10.16 -1.38 2.27
N SER A 19 -9.68 -2.45 1.63
CA SER A 19 -10.39 -3.73 1.52
C SER A 19 -10.73 -4.32 2.91
N PRO A 20 -11.81 -5.10 3.03
CA PRO A 20 -12.12 -5.81 4.27
C PRO A 20 -10.97 -6.76 4.66
N GLY A 21 -10.52 -6.68 5.91
CA GLY A 21 -9.39 -7.48 6.40
C GLY A 21 -8.06 -6.75 6.37
N VAL A 22 -7.95 -5.65 5.63
CA VAL A 22 -6.83 -4.71 5.77
C VAL A 22 -6.87 -4.10 7.17
N THR A 23 -5.71 -4.03 7.82
CA THR A 23 -5.57 -3.50 9.19
C THR A 23 -4.56 -2.36 9.26
N GLY A 24 -4.60 -1.60 10.35
CA GLY A 24 -3.57 -0.60 10.67
C GLY A 24 -3.77 0.79 10.09
N GLY A 25 -4.92 1.05 9.46
CA GLY A 25 -5.40 2.39 9.10
C GLY A 25 -5.70 2.54 7.62
N ILE A 26 -5.80 3.80 7.19
CA ILE A 26 -5.92 4.20 5.78
C ILE A 26 -4.68 5.01 5.39
N PRO A 27 -4.20 4.92 4.14
CA PRO A 27 -3.18 5.81 3.61
C PRO A 27 -3.58 7.28 3.76
N SER A 28 -2.61 8.16 3.97
CA SER A 28 -2.85 9.57 4.31
C SER A 28 -1.90 10.51 3.56
N GLY A 29 -1.84 11.77 3.97
CA GLY A 29 -0.85 12.75 3.47
C GLY A 29 0.46 12.75 4.28
N ALA A 30 0.64 11.80 5.18
CA ALA A 30 1.84 11.63 6.00
C ALA A 30 2.60 10.39 5.55
N ALA A 31 3.89 10.33 5.87
CA ALA A 31 4.69 9.11 5.63
C ALA A 31 4.05 7.90 6.33
N ASP A 32 3.64 6.92 5.53
CA ASP A 32 2.97 5.69 5.93
C ASP A 32 3.80 4.46 5.50
N THR A 33 3.46 3.30 6.05
CA THR A 33 4.12 2.02 5.72
C THR A 33 3.04 1.04 5.31
N ILE A 34 3.09 0.52 4.10
CA ILE A 34 2.03 -0.30 3.49
C ILE A 34 2.63 -1.65 3.08
N TYR A 35 1.99 -2.73 3.51
CA TYR A 35 2.29 -4.10 3.09
C TYR A 35 1.06 -4.68 2.39
N GLY A 36 1.11 -4.97 1.09
CA GLY A 36 0.04 -5.67 0.34
C GLY A 36 0.05 -7.18 0.59
N TYR A 37 1.25 -7.75 0.71
CA TYR A 37 1.56 -9.18 0.86
C TYR A 37 1.31 -10.04 -0.38
N GLY A 38 0.09 -10.44 -0.71
CA GLY A 38 -0.12 -11.34 -1.84
C GLY A 38 -1.51 -11.19 -2.42
N GLY A 39 -1.64 -11.49 -3.71
CA GLY A 39 -2.82 -11.10 -4.48
C GLY A 39 -2.41 -10.03 -5.49
N ASN A 40 -3.34 -9.58 -6.34
CA ASN A 40 -3.11 -8.44 -7.22
C ASN A 40 -3.71 -7.19 -6.57
N ASP A 41 -2.85 -6.42 -5.92
CA ASP A 41 -3.28 -5.32 -5.06
C ASP A 41 -3.29 -4.00 -5.80
N THR A 42 -4.30 -3.17 -5.54
CA THR A 42 -4.33 -1.76 -5.97
C THR A 42 -3.96 -0.88 -4.78
N ILE A 43 -2.77 -0.29 -4.82
CA ILE A 43 -2.22 0.47 -3.68
C ILE A 43 -1.95 1.93 -4.08
N ASP A 44 -2.49 2.85 -3.29
CA ASP A 44 -2.21 4.28 -3.33
C ASP A 44 -1.75 4.76 -1.94
N GLY A 45 -0.48 5.16 -1.83
CA GLY A 45 0.11 5.71 -0.61
C GLY A 45 -0.49 7.05 -0.20
N GLY A 46 -1.11 7.76 -1.14
CA GLY A 46 -1.66 9.09 -0.91
C GLY A 46 -0.60 10.16 -1.07
N GLY A 47 -0.13 10.75 0.01
CA GLY A 47 0.94 11.73 -0.04
C GLY A 47 1.83 11.61 1.17
N GLY A 48 3.03 12.15 1.06
CA GLY A 48 4.06 11.91 2.07
C GLY A 48 5.25 11.24 1.42
N ASN A 49 6.08 10.64 2.25
CA ASN A 49 7.16 9.77 1.79
C ASN A 49 6.84 8.38 2.34
N ASP A 50 6.19 7.58 1.52
CA ASP A 50 5.63 6.30 1.92
C ASP A 50 6.63 5.17 1.70
N TRP A 51 6.47 4.11 2.49
CA TRP A 51 7.14 2.84 2.25
C TRP A 51 6.08 1.83 1.84
N ILE A 52 6.17 1.31 0.62
CA ILE A 52 5.17 0.37 0.09
C ILE A 52 5.85 -0.91 -0.37
N ASP A 53 5.42 -2.03 0.19
CA ASP A 53 5.74 -3.39 -0.23
C ASP A 53 4.46 -4.07 -0.67
N ALA A 54 4.19 -4.09 -1.97
CA ALA A 54 3.00 -4.71 -2.53
C ALA A 54 3.03 -6.25 -2.37
N GLY A 55 4.21 -6.84 -2.25
CA GLY A 55 4.35 -8.28 -2.13
C GLY A 55 4.26 -9.00 -3.47
N SER A 56 3.59 -10.16 -3.51
CA SER A 56 3.51 -11.02 -4.68
C SER A 56 2.23 -10.80 -5.48
N GLY A 57 2.37 -10.37 -6.73
CA GLY A 57 1.22 -10.11 -7.59
C GLY A 57 1.57 -9.20 -8.74
N ALA A 58 0.57 -8.90 -9.57
CA ALA A 58 0.62 -7.77 -10.48
C ALA A 58 -0.09 -6.59 -9.80
N ASP A 59 0.69 -5.75 -9.12
CA ASP A 59 0.15 -4.73 -8.23
C ASP A 59 0.32 -3.33 -8.83
N PRO A 60 -0.77 -2.64 -9.20
CA PRO A 60 -0.71 -1.21 -9.50
C PRO A 60 -0.44 -0.42 -8.21
N VAL A 61 0.78 0.13 -8.10
CA VAL A 61 1.18 0.95 -6.96
C VAL A 61 1.42 2.39 -7.38
N SER A 62 0.72 3.31 -6.73
CA SER A 62 0.95 4.75 -6.74
C SER A 62 1.51 5.16 -5.37
N GLY A 63 2.69 5.76 -5.36
CA GLY A 63 3.24 6.39 -4.15
C GLY A 63 2.49 7.67 -3.76
N GLY A 64 1.99 8.38 -4.77
CA GLY A 64 1.56 9.75 -4.60
C GLY A 64 2.60 10.75 -5.12
N ASN A 65 2.52 11.99 -4.64
CA ASN A 65 3.24 13.13 -5.22
C ASN A 65 4.77 13.16 -5.00
N ARG A 66 5.39 12.12 -4.41
CA ARG A 66 6.85 11.98 -4.27
C ARG A 66 7.27 10.51 -4.43
N MET A 67 8.57 10.26 -4.55
CA MET A 67 9.12 8.97 -4.98
C MET A 67 9.06 7.93 -3.83
N ASP A 68 8.02 7.10 -3.79
CA ASP A 68 7.74 6.21 -2.64
C ASP A 68 8.09 4.72 -2.86
N LEU A 69 8.72 4.35 -3.97
CA LEU A 69 8.83 2.93 -4.36
C LEU A 69 10.26 2.39 -4.37
N ARG A 70 10.54 1.49 -3.41
CA ARG A 70 11.55 0.43 -3.57
C ARG A 70 10.84 -0.90 -3.79
N TRP A 71 10.82 -1.36 -5.05
CA TRP A 71 10.55 -2.75 -5.39
C TRP A 71 11.68 -3.62 -4.84
N ARG A 72 11.39 -4.58 -3.95
CA ARG A 72 12.30 -5.71 -3.77
C ARG A 72 12.03 -6.72 -4.88
N ARG A 73 12.99 -6.87 -5.80
CA ARG A 73 13.11 -8.13 -6.55
C ARG A 73 13.43 -9.23 -5.54
N GLN A 74 12.56 -10.22 -5.46
CA GLN A 74 12.97 -11.58 -5.15
C GLN A 74 12.73 -12.41 -6.40
#